data_AF-A0A959ABG9-F1
#
_entry.id   AF-A0A959ABG9-F1
#
_cell.length_a   1.000
_cell.length_b   1.000
_cell.length_c   1.000
_cell.angle_alpha   90.00
_cell.angle_beta   90.00
_cell.angle_gamma   90.00
#
_symmetry.space_group_name_H-M   'P 1'
#
loop_
_entity.id
_entity.type
_entity.pdbx_description
1 polymer ?
#
loop_
_entity_poly.entity_id
_entity_poly.type
_entity_poly.pdbx_seq_one_letter_code
_entity_poly.pdbx_strand_id
1 'polypeptide(L)'
;MREQFPEANVEYMGGISDGFVYRSIFAGSKLSITYDMIRSFLQEEGYGDIPLPETLVILRMFKKPRHPQLQFFEEKGYWHNPVKILFPNQPVQRNALLLLIYNEKAENHLLRFHDLA
;
A
#
# COMPACT_ATOMS: atom_id res chain seq x y z
N MET A 1 -13.58 -2.35 -4.86
CA MET A 1 -13.32 -2.01 -3.45
C MET A 1 -13.63 -0.55 -3.12
N ARG A 2 -13.36 0.41 -4.02
CA ARG A 2 -13.59 1.83 -3.76
C ARG A 2 -15.05 2.18 -3.45
N GLU A 3 -15.98 1.52 -4.13
CA GLU A 3 -17.41 1.73 -3.88
C GLU A 3 -17.92 0.98 -2.67
N GLN A 4 -17.48 -0.27 -2.52
CA GLN A 4 -17.86 -1.17 -1.43
C GLN A 4 -16.59 -1.64 -0.74
N PHE A 5 -16.21 -0.92 0.31
CA PHE A 5 -15.03 -1.24 1.10
C PHE A 5 -15.31 -2.50 1.95
N PRO A 6 -14.35 -3.44 2.10
CA PRO A 6 -14.59 -4.67 2.84
C PRO A 6 -14.89 -4.38 4.31
N GLU A 7 -15.87 -5.09 4.86
CA GLU A 7 -16.24 -4.96 6.26
C GLU A 7 -15.09 -5.38 7.20
N ALA A 8 -15.18 -4.95 8.46
CA ALA A 8 -14.16 -5.27 9.46
C ALA A 8 -14.07 -6.79 9.70
N ASN A 9 -12.84 -7.27 9.84
CA ASN A 9 -12.47 -8.68 10.05
C ASN A 9 -12.85 -9.61 8.90
N VAL A 10 -13.13 -9.07 7.71
CA VAL A 10 -13.33 -9.87 6.50
C VAL A 10 -12.00 -10.04 5.77
N GLU A 11 -11.66 -11.30 5.48
CA GLU A 11 -10.59 -11.62 4.54
C GLU A 11 -11.10 -11.42 3.11
N TYR A 12 -10.40 -10.60 2.34
CA TYR A 12 -10.73 -10.29 0.97
C TYR A 12 -9.47 -10.37 0.11
N MET A 13 -9.47 -11.24 -0.90
CA MET A 13 -8.34 -11.40 -1.85
C MET A 13 -6.96 -11.51 -1.17
N GLY A 14 -6.88 -12.27 -0.07
CA GLY A 14 -5.64 -12.48 0.69
C GLY A 14 -5.18 -11.29 1.54
N GLY A 15 -6.02 -10.25 1.67
CA GLY A 15 -5.85 -9.17 2.63
C GLY A 15 -6.93 -9.15 3.71
N ILE A 16 -6.74 -8.32 4.72
CA ILE A 16 -7.64 -8.17 5.86
C ILE A 16 -8.03 -6.69 5.99
N SER A 17 -9.32 -6.43 6.17
CA SER A 17 -9.85 -5.11 6.49
C SER A 17 -10.19 -5.00 7.98
N ASP A 18 -9.86 -3.88 8.61
CA ASP A 18 -10.38 -3.50 9.93
C ASP A 18 -11.63 -2.58 9.84
N GLY A 19 -12.17 -2.41 8.64
CA GLY A 19 -13.28 -1.49 8.32
C GLY A 19 -12.84 -0.07 7.94
N PHE A 20 -11.61 0.31 8.29
CA PHE A 20 -11.02 1.61 7.97
C PHE A 20 -9.85 1.48 6.98
N VAL A 21 -9.07 0.40 7.10
CA VAL A 21 -7.87 0.13 6.33
C VAL A 21 -7.86 -1.34 5.95
N TYR A 22 -7.67 -1.58 4.67
CA TYR A 22 -7.40 -2.89 4.11
C TYR A 22 -5.91 -3.06 3.92
N ARG A 23 -5.38 -4.20 4.38
CA ARG A 23 -3.95 -4.53 4.32
C ARG A 23 -3.78 -5.85 3.61
N SER A 24 -2.93 -5.87 2.59
CA SER A 24 -2.60 -7.09 1.84
C SER A 24 -1.12 -7.15 1.48
N ILE A 25 -0.56 -8.35 1.48
CA ILE A 25 0.84 -8.59 1.10
C ILE A 25 0.85 -9.23 -0.29
N PHE A 26 1.45 -8.53 -1.24
CA PHE A 26 1.71 -9.08 -2.56
C PHE A 26 3.13 -9.63 -2.60
N ALA A 27 3.30 -10.87 -3.06
CA ALA A 27 4.61 -11.52 -3.19
C ALA A 27 4.69 -12.29 -4.51
N GLY A 28 5.62 -11.88 -5.37
CA GLY A 28 5.87 -12.50 -6.66
C GLY A 28 7.30 -13.02 -6.78
N SER A 29 7.62 -13.64 -7.91
CA SER A 29 8.98 -14.15 -8.19
C SER A 29 10.03 -13.03 -8.33
N LYS A 30 9.60 -11.83 -8.73
CA LYS A 30 10.39 -10.61 -8.80
C LYS A 30 9.58 -9.43 -8.29
N LEU A 31 10.25 -8.46 -7.68
CA LEU A 31 9.63 -7.23 -7.20
C LEU A 31 8.89 -6.44 -8.30
N SER A 32 9.33 -6.51 -9.56
CA SER A 32 8.62 -5.89 -10.69
C SER A 32 7.25 -6.52 -10.91
N ILE A 33 7.19 -7.86 -10.92
CA ILE A 33 5.95 -8.61 -11.06
C ILE A 33 5.01 -8.26 -9.91
N THR A 34 5.52 -8.20 -8.69
CA THR A 34 4.74 -7.79 -7.52
C THR A 34 4.16 -6.38 -7.66
N TYR A 35 4.94 -5.44 -8.20
CA TYR A 35 4.45 -4.10 -8.44
C TYR A 35 3.36 -4.07 -9.52
N ASP A 36 3.55 -4.83 -10.61
CA ASP A 36 2.55 -4.94 -11.67
C ASP A 36 1.24 -5.56 -11.14
N MET A 37 1.32 -6.58 -10.27
CA MET A 37 0.15 -7.15 -9.59
C MET A 37 -0.62 -6.11 -8.76
N ILE A 38 0.08 -5.25 -8.01
CA ILE A 38 -0.57 -4.17 -7.24
C ILE A 38 -1.26 -3.18 -8.17
N ARG A 39 -0.62 -2.79 -9.29
CA ARG A 39 -1.22 -1.85 -10.25
C ARG A 39 -2.49 -2.42 -10.88
N SER A 40 -2.45 -3.68 -11.31
CA SER A 40 -3.63 -4.38 -11.84
C SER A 40 -4.74 -4.47 -10.81
N PHE A 41 -4.42 -4.88 -9.57
CA PHE A 41 -5.39 -4.93 -8.48
C PHE A 41 -6.03 -3.55 -8.21
N LEU A 42 -5.24 -2.49 -8.10
CA LEU A 42 -5.77 -1.14 -7.89
C LEU A 42 -6.68 -0.69 -9.04
N GLN A 43 -6.32 -1.00 -10.28
CA GLN A 43 -7.14 -0.69 -11.44
C GLN A 43 -8.49 -1.41 -11.40
N GLU A 44 -8.49 -2.72 -11.11
CA GLU A 44 -9.69 -3.54 -10.99
C GLU A 44 -10.59 -3.09 -9.83
N GLU A 45 -10.00 -2.66 -8.72
CA GLU A 45 -10.72 -2.27 -7.51
C GLU A 45 -11.30 -0.85 -7.51
N GLY A 46 -11.07 -0.09 -8.59
CA GLY A 46 -11.62 1.26 -8.82
C GLY A 46 -10.66 2.41 -8.49
N TYR A 47 -9.37 2.12 -8.32
CA TYR A 47 -8.32 3.08 -7.96
C TYR A 47 -7.36 3.39 -9.14
N GLY A 48 -7.79 3.13 -10.39
CA GLY A 48 -6.95 3.33 -11.58
C GLY A 48 -6.66 4.80 -11.93
N ASP A 49 -7.40 5.73 -11.36
CA ASP A 49 -7.24 7.18 -11.48
C ASP A 49 -6.19 7.76 -10.52
N ILE A 50 -5.77 6.97 -9.52
CA ILE A 50 -4.74 7.39 -8.57
C ILE A 50 -3.39 7.47 -9.29
N PRO A 51 -2.63 8.57 -9.12
CA PRO A 51 -1.28 8.64 -9.64
C PRO A 51 -0.43 7.58 -8.92
N LEU A 52 0.16 6.69 -9.71
CA LEU A 52 1.10 5.68 -9.23
C LEU A 52 2.44 5.88 -9.96
N PRO A 53 3.58 5.54 -9.32
CA PRO A 53 4.87 5.52 -10.01
C PRO A 53 4.81 4.69 -11.29
N GLU A 54 5.16 5.28 -12.44
CA GLU A 54 5.00 4.59 -13.73
C GLU A 54 5.80 3.29 -13.83
N THR A 55 6.92 3.21 -13.09
CA THR A 55 7.84 2.07 -13.10
C THR A 55 8.31 1.73 -11.69
N LEU A 56 8.75 0.47 -11.52
CA LEU A 56 9.42 0.02 -10.29
C LEU A 56 10.66 0.89 -9.97
N VAL A 57 11.36 1.41 -10.99
CA VAL A 57 12.54 2.27 -10.78
C VAL A 57 12.17 3.51 -10.00
N ILE A 58 11.05 4.17 -10.36
CA ILE A 58 10.52 5.33 -9.66
C ILE A 58 10.05 4.92 -8.27
N LEU A 59 9.30 3.82 -8.13
CA LEU A 59 8.84 3.32 -6.82
C LEU A 59 10.02 3.13 -5.84
N ARG A 60 11.15 2.60 -6.31
CA ARG A 60 12.35 2.38 -5.48
C ARG A 60 12.97 3.67 -4.95
N MET A 61 12.72 4.81 -5.58
CA MET A 61 13.19 6.10 -5.07
C MET A 61 12.53 6.44 -3.71
N PHE A 62 11.33 5.94 -3.46
CA PHE A 62 10.61 6.09 -2.18
C PHE A 62 11.11 5.14 -1.09
N LYS A 63 12.01 4.20 -1.40
CA LYS A 63 12.53 3.23 -0.41
C LYS A 63 13.56 3.84 0.55
N LYS A 64 14.25 4.91 0.16
CA LYS A 64 15.40 5.45 0.91
C LYS A 64 15.02 6.74 1.63
N PRO A 65 15.03 6.75 2.98
CA PRO A 65 15.01 7.98 3.75
C PRO A 65 16.20 8.84 3.36
N ARG A 66 16.00 10.15 3.20
CA ARG A 66 17.08 11.08 2.85
C ARG A 66 18.17 11.17 3.92
N HIS A 67 17.84 10.83 5.18
CA HIS A 67 18.77 10.85 6.31
C HIS A 67 18.89 9.48 7.00
N PRO A 68 20.12 8.98 7.26
CA PRO A 68 20.34 7.69 7.91
C PRO A 68 19.70 7.55 9.30
N GLN A 69 19.58 8.65 10.04
CA GLN A 69 19.02 8.67 11.41
C GLN A 69 17.51 8.34 11.44
N LEU A 70 16.79 8.56 10.33
CA LEU A 70 15.35 8.33 10.22
C LEU A 70 15.01 6.91 9.72
N GLN A 71 16.02 6.11 9.36
CA GLN A 71 15.81 4.79 8.74
C GLN A 71 15.08 3.76 9.62
N PHE A 72 15.05 3.97 10.94
CA PHE A 72 14.39 3.11 11.91
C PHE A 72 12.93 3.50 12.18
N PHE A 73 12.54 4.73 11.86
CA PHE A 73 11.23 5.29 12.24
C PHE A 73 10.25 5.41 11.06
N GLU A 74 10.74 5.39 9.83
CA GLU A 74 9.91 5.62 8.65
C GLU A 74 9.52 4.33 7.92
N GLU A 75 8.22 4.16 7.67
CA GLU A 75 7.74 3.21 6.67
C GLU A 75 8.30 3.60 5.30
N LYS A 76 8.96 2.66 4.62
CA LYS A 76 9.61 2.91 3.34
C LYS A 76 8.62 2.63 2.23
N GLY A 77 8.18 3.63 1.48
CA GLY A 77 7.20 3.39 0.43
C GLY A 77 6.59 4.62 -0.20
N TYR A 78 5.72 4.36 -1.17
CA TYR A 78 4.95 5.37 -1.87
C TYR A 78 3.61 5.61 -1.19
N TRP A 79 3.29 6.87 -0.90
CA TRP A 79 2.07 7.29 -0.23
C TRP A 79 1.31 8.24 -1.15
N HIS A 80 0.08 7.89 -1.48
CA HIS A 80 -0.86 8.79 -2.16
C HIS A 80 -2.27 8.40 -1.77
N ASN A 81 -2.95 9.26 -1.00
CA ASN A 81 -4.29 8.98 -0.50
C ASN A 81 -5.26 8.51 -1.62
N PRO A 82 -6.01 7.42 -1.42
CA PRO A 82 -6.10 6.54 -0.23
C PRO A 82 -5.12 5.36 -0.17
N VAL A 83 -4.09 5.30 -1.00
CA VAL A 83 -3.19 4.14 -1.15
C VAL A 83 -1.80 4.39 -0.52
N LYS A 84 -1.27 3.39 0.19
CA LYS A 84 0.15 3.27 0.52
C LYS A 84 0.71 1.96 -0.05
N ILE A 85 1.87 2.03 -0.70
CA ILE A 85 2.65 0.87 -1.18
C ILE A 85 3.98 0.86 -0.45
N LEU A 86 4.16 -0.09 0.46
CA LEU A 86 5.29 -0.14 1.38
C LEU A 86 6.23 -1.31 1.06
N PHE A 87 7.52 -1.07 1.21
CA PHE A 87 8.54 -2.09 1.19
C PHE A 87 8.61 -2.77 2.56
N PRO A 88 8.62 -4.10 2.62
CA PRO A 88 8.79 -4.81 3.89
C PRO A 88 10.17 -4.55 4.48
N ASN A 89 10.24 -4.50 5.81
CA ASN A 89 11.49 -4.30 6.54
C ASN A 89 12.36 -5.57 6.59
N GLN A 90 11.77 -6.75 6.39
CA GLN A 90 12.46 -8.04 6.51
C GLN A 90 13.12 -8.49 5.19
N PRO A 91 14.41 -8.88 5.19
CA PRO A 91 15.12 -9.31 3.98
C PRO A 91 14.52 -10.53 3.26
N VAL A 92 13.89 -11.45 4.00
CA VAL A 92 13.21 -12.64 3.45
C VAL A 92 12.07 -12.25 2.49
N GLN A 93 11.50 -11.05 2.67
CA GLN A 93 10.40 -10.54 1.87
C GLN A 93 10.88 -9.57 0.77
N ARG A 94 12.12 -9.71 0.28
CA ARG A 94 12.74 -8.75 -0.67
C ARG A 94 11.94 -8.50 -1.96
N ASN A 95 11.10 -9.45 -2.36
CA ASN A 95 10.25 -9.37 -3.55
C ASN A 95 8.78 -9.08 -3.20
N ALA A 96 8.45 -8.83 -1.94
CA ALA A 96 7.10 -8.51 -1.53
C ALA A 96 6.89 -7.00 -1.40
N LEU A 97 5.63 -6.59 -1.48
CA LEU A 97 5.16 -5.24 -1.20
C LEU A 97 3.91 -5.35 -0.34
N LEU A 98 3.79 -4.46 0.64
CA LEU A 98 2.59 -4.32 1.46
C LEU A 98 1.72 -3.22 0.84
N LEU A 99 0.47 -3.55 0.55
CA LEU A 99 -0.54 -2.62 0.06
C LEU A 99 -1.48 -2.26 1.20
N LEU A 100 -1.63 -0.96 1.47
CA LEU A 100 -2.64 -0.41 2.35
C LEU A 100 -3.59 0.44 1.52
N ILE A 101 -4.89 0.24 1.72
CA ILE A 101 -5.93 1.05 1.10
C ILE A 101 -6.82 1.55 2.23
N TYR A 102 -7.00 2.86 2.32
CA TYR A 102 -7.81 3.51 3.33
C TYR A 102 -9.23 3.74 2.80
N ASN A 103 -10.22 3.54 3.66
CA ASN A 103 -11.61 3.77 3.34
C ASN A 103 -11.91 5.27 3.25
N GLU A 104 -12.03 5.81 2.04
CA GLU A 104 -12.32 7.23 1.79
C GLU A 104 -13.66 7.68 2.41
N LYS A 105 -14.60 6.74 2.61
CA LYS A 105 -15.92 7.01 3.18
C LYS A 105 -15.92 6.99 4.72
N ALA A 106 -14.81 6.62 5.36
CA ALA A 106 -14.72 6.57 6.80
C ALA A 106 -14.56 7.95 7.43
N GLU A 107 -15.04 8.11 8.67
CA GLU A 107 -14.80 9.32 9.44
C GLU A 107 -13.30 9.52 9.68
N ASN A 108 -12.86 10.78 9.55
CA ASN A 108 -11.46 11.18 9.72
C ASN A 108 -10.49 10.42 8.81
N HIS A 109 -10.91 9.97 7.62
CA HIS A 109 -10.06 9.11 6.76
C HIS A 109 -8.69 9.73 6.47
N LEU A 110 -8.60 11.06 6.29
CA LEU A 110 -7.32 11.73 6.03
C LEU A 110 -6.41 11.69 7.25
N LEU A 111 -6.96 11.86 8.46
CA LEU A 111 -6.18 11.72 9.69
C LEU A 111 -5.74 10.28 9.89
N ARG A 112 -6.62 9.30 9.61
CA ARG A 112 -6.27 7.87 9.63
C ARG A 112 -5.18 7.52 8.63
N PHE A 113 -5.25 8.08 7.41
CA PHE A 113 -4.21 7.92 6.39
C PHE A 113 -2.83 8.39 6.86
N HIS A 114 -2.78 9.40 7.72
CA HIS A 114 -1.54 9.90 8.30
C HIS A 114 -1.23 9.33 9.70
N ASP A 115 -1.99 8.32 10.15
CA ASP A 115 -1.82 7.67 11.46
C ASP A 115 -2.01 8.65 12.64
N LEU A 116 -2.97 9.58 12.50
CA LEU A 116 -3.28 10.65 13.47
C LEU A 116 -4.65 10.53 14.16
N ALA A 117 -5.40 9.43 13.93
CA ALA A 117 -6.78 9.23 14.40
C ALA A 117 -7.09 7.78 14.81
#